data_AF-A0A4Q9KI84-F1
#
_entry.id   AF-A0A4Q9KI84-F1
#
_cell.length_a   1.000
_cell.length_b   1.000
_cell.length_c   1.000
_cell.angle_alpha   90.00
_cell.angle_beta   90.00
_cell.angle_gamma   90.00
#
_symmetry.space_group_name_H-M   'P 1'
#
loop_
_entity.id
_entity.type
_entity.pdbx_description
1 polymer ?
#
loop_
_entity_poly.entity_id
_entity_poly.type
_entity_poly.pdbx_seq_one_letter_code
_entity_poly.pdbx_strand_id
1 'polypeptide(L)'
;MGFCAPSRNPAHRAGTLRTVAHLLCIGSNSIVIEAGRDRFAARGGDTWGWSVATWHREPMALLRLEMTLADDSHTHIQTDNSWHAAAGPVVEKFFQGERWIVDGGAPEWRPATVVAAPAGELRRATHPAPERMASIAPVTASPQGAGRTVYDFGDVITGRLTCQAVGGPGAAVEVVSGEQRAADGSVICDNVLVAGPGQRDSLHFAAAHEQFNWEARF
;
A
#
# COMPACT_ATOMS: atom_id res chain seq x y z
N MET A 1 -13.76 -2.68 4.65
CA MET A 1 -12.65 -2.62 3.69
C MET A 1 -11.78 -3.84 3.91
N GLY A 2 -11.91 -4.86 3.05
CA GLY A 2 -11.22 -6.14 3.18
C GLY A 2 -10.03 -6.22 2.24
N PHE A 3 -8.84 -6.48 2.78
CA PHE A 3 -7.70 -6.96 2.01
C PHE A 3 -7.75 -8.49 2.00
N CYS A 4 -7.72 -9.10 0.82
CA CYS A 4 -7.48 -10.54 0.70
C CYS A 4 -5.98 -10.79 0.89
N ALA A 5 -5.57 -11.24 2.08
CA ALA A 5 -4.24 -11.82 2.26
C ALA A 5 -4.23 -13.22 1.59
N PRO A 6 -3.35 -13.49 0.62
CA PRO A 6 -3.23 -14.82 0.04
C PRO A 6 -2.66 -15.79 1.08
N SER A 7 -3.38 -16.88 1.34
CA SER A 7 -2.85 -18.04 2.06
C SER A 7 -2.24 -19.01 1.04
N ARG A 8 -1.16 -19.73 1.39
CA ARG A 8 -0.61 -20.80 0.53
C ARG A 8 -1.63 -21.93 0.27
N ASN A 9 -2.74 -21.97 1.01
CA ASN A 9 -3.86 -22.85 0.76
C ASN A 9 -4.92 -22.13 -0.11
N PRO A 10 -5.14 -22.55 -1.36
CA PRO A 10 -6.14 -21.96 -2.25
C PRO A 10 -7.59 -22.13 -1.76
N ALA A 11 -7.81 -22.87 -0.66
CA ALA A 11 -9.14 -23.14 -0.13
C ALA A 11 -9.82 -21.93 0.53
N HIS A 12 -9.07 -20.95 1.05
CA HIS A 12 -9.65 -19.88 1.88
C HIS A 12 -9.11 -18.49 1.54
N ARG A 13 -9.99 -17.50 1.66
CA ARG A 13 -9.69 -16.07 1.56
C ARG A 13 -10.13 -15.38 2.84
N ALA A 14 -9.31 -14.47 3.36
CA ALA A 14 -9.63 -13.73 4.57
C ALA A 14 -10.35 -12.41 4.24
N GLY A 15 -11.44 -12.11 4.94
CA GLY A 15 -12.15 -10.84 4.93
C GLY A 15 -12.23 -10.21 6.31
N THR A 16 -12.36 -8.89 6.38
CA THR A 16 -12.48 -8.14 7.63
C THR A 16 -13.90 -7.60 7.80
N LEU A 17 -14.38 -7.58 9.04
CA LEU A 17 -15.65 -6.97 9.44
C LEU A 17 -15.36 -5.81 10.37
N ARG A 18 -15.96 -4.64 10.12
CA ARG A 18 -15.78 -3.43 10.93
C ARG A 18 -17.10 -2.66 11.02
N THR A 19 -17.41 -2.12 12.19
CA THR A 19 -18.51 -1.16 12.37
C THR A 19 -18.05 0.22 11.93
N VAL A 20 -18.77 0.81 10.99
CA VAL A 20 -18.39 2.09 10.35
C VAL A 20 -19.47 3.18 10.48
N ALA A 21 -20.52 2.95 11.26
CA ALA A 21 -21.64 3.89 11.40
C ALA A 21 -21.18 5.32 11.79
N HIS A 22 -20.13 5.44 12.62
CA HIS A 22 -19.56 6.73 13.05
C HIS A 22 -18.82 7.50 11.95
N LEU A 23 -18.57 6.87 10.79
CA LEU A 23 -17.95 7.51 9.63
C LEU A 23 -18.99 8.04 8.64
N LEU A 24 -20.26 7.68 8.80
CA LEU A 24 -21.34 8.09 7.91
C LEU A 24 -21.91 9.44 8.34
N CYS A 25 -22.34 10.21 7.36
CA CYS A 25 -23.05 11.47 7.57
C CYS A 25 -24.41 11.48 6.87
N ILE A 26 -25.28 12.41 7.27
CA ILE A 26 -26.55 12.66 6.57
C ILE A 26 -26.22 13.26 5.18
N GLY A 27 -26.84 12.72 4.14
CA GLY A 27 -26.66 13.17 2.77
C GLY A 27 -25.63 12.33 2.01
N SER A 28 -24.66 13.00 1.39
CA SER A 28 -23.70 12.34 0.49
C SER A 28 -22.55 11.70 1.25
N ASN A 29 -22.30 10.43 0.95
CA ASN A 29 -21.17 9.66 1.47
C ASN A 29 -20.38 9.11 0.28
N SER A 30 -19.05 9.07 0.39
CA SER A 30 -18.16 8.50 -0.63
C SER A 30 -17.36 7.36 -0.03
N ILE A 31 -17.31 6.23 -0.72
CA ILE A 31 -16.46 5.08 -0.35
C ILE A 31 -15.39 4.92 -1.42
N VAL A 32 -14.13 5.01 -1.01
CA VAL A 32 -12.96 4.78 -1.88
C VAL A 32 -12.21 3.58 -1.36
N ILE A 33 -11.79 2.69 -2.26
CA ILE A 33 -10.95 1.53 -1.94
C ILE A 33 -9.65 1.69 -2.69
N GLU A 34 -8.54 1.79 -1.96
CA GLU A 34 -7.19 1.71 -2.53
C GLU A 34 -6.70 0.27 -2.42
N ALA A 35 -6.46 -0.38 -3.57
CA ALA A 35 -6.04 -1.78 -3.64
C ALA A 35 -4.60 -1.89 -4.15
N GLY A 36 -3.66 -2.12 -3.24
CA GLY A 36 -2.29 -2.45 -3.57
C GLY A 36 -2.11 -3.89 -4.03
N ARG A 37 -0.95 -4.17 -4.61
CA ARG A 37 -0.64 -5.48 -5.20
C ARG A 37 -0.29 -6.56 -4.18
N ASP A 38 0.59 -6.25 -3.23
CA ASP A 38 1.21 -7.20 -2.28
C ASP A 38 1.57 -8.53 -3.00
N ARG A 39 1.41 -9.67 -2.33
CA ARG A 39 1.59 -11.01 -2.87
C ARG A 39 0.47 -11.44 -3.82
N PHE A 40 -0.71 -10.85 -3.72
CA PHE A 40 -1.89 -11.26 -4.51
C PHE A 40 -1.73 -10.94 -6.00
N ALA A 41 -1.21 -9.74 -6.28
CA ALA A 41 -0.98 -9.22 -7.62
C ALA A 41 0.51 -8.85 -7.83
N ALA A 42 1.40 -9.62 -7.19
CA ALA A 42 2.83 -9.37 -7.16
C ALA A 42 3.42 -9.21 -8.56
N ARG A 43 4.38 -8.30 -8.69
CA ARG A 43 5.15 -8.06 -9.92
C ARG A 43 6.64 -8.19 -9.63
N GLY A 44 7.39 -8.58 -10.65
CA GLY A 44 8.82 -8.86 -10.54
C GLY A 44 9.11 -10.35 -10.39
N GLY A 45 10.40 -10.67 -10.45
CA GLY A 45 10.90 -12.02 -10.20
C GLY A 45 11.32 -12.16 -8.75
N ASP A 46 10.93 -13.25 -8.11
CA ASP A 46 11.33 -13.60 -6.76
C ASP A 46 11.39 -15.13 -6.63
N THR A 47 12.18 -15.63 -5.68
CA THR A 47 12.37 -17.08 -5.50
C THR A 47 11.10 -17.82 -5.07
N TRP A 48 10.10 -17.11 -4.54
CA TRP A 48 8.83 -17.70 -4.09
C TRP A 48 7.77 -17.77 -5.20
N GLY A 49 8.01 -17.15 -6.35
CA GLY A 49 7.16 -17.23 -7.53
C GLY A 49 5.79 -16.57 -7.36
N TRP A 50 5.69 -15.48 -6.59
CA TRP A 50 4.39 -14.83 -6.35
C TRP A 50 3.73 -14.30 -7.63
N SER A 51 4.53 -13.82 -8.58
CA SER A 51 4.06 -13.32 -9.88
C SER A 51 3.58 -14.41 -10.84
N VAL A 52 3.84 -15.69 -10.53
CA VAL A 52 3.44 -16.84 -11.35
C VAL A 52 2.52 -17.80 -10.58
N ALA A 53 2.07 -17.41 -9.38
CA ALA A 53 1.15 -18.21 -8.59
C ALA A 53 -0.19 -18.39 -9.31
N THR A 54 -0.84 -19.54 -9.14
CA THR A 54 -2.09 -19.88 -9.84
C THR A 54 -3.26 -18.94 -9.51
N TRP A 55 -3.23 -18.33 -8.32
CA TRP A 55 -4.18 -17.33 -7.86
C TRP A 55 -3.84 -15.89 -8.29
N HIS A 56 -2.69 -15.65 -8.91
CA HIS A 56 -2.25 -14.30 -9.30
C HIS A 56 -3.26 -13.64 -10.24
N ARG A 57 -3.66 -12.42 -9.92
CA ARG A 57 -4.55 -11.57 -10.74
C ARG A 57 -4.13 -10.11 -10.55
N GLU A 58 -4.71 -9.19 -11.33
CA GLU A 58 -4.62 -7.76 -11.00
C GLU A 58 -5.42 -7.43 -9.72
N PRO A 59 -5.15 -6.30 -9.02
CA PRO A 59 -5.89 -5.92 -7.83
C PRO A 59 -7.41 -5.89 -8.06
N MET A 60 -8.16 -6.46 -7.12
CA MET A 60 -9.61 -6.55 -7.14
C MET A 60 -10.16 -6.20 -5.75
N ALA A 61 -11.35 -5.61 -5.70
CA ALA A 61 -12.00 -5.22 -4.45
C ALA A 61 -13.34 -5.93 -4.28
N LEU A 62 -13.62 -6.33 -3.04
CA LEU A 62 -14.93 -6.80 -2.61
C LEU A 62 -15.33 -6.02 -1.36
N LEU A 63 -16.49 -5.37 -1.41
CA LEU A 63 -17.07 -4.68 -0.27
C LEU A 63 -18.55 -5.01 -0.18
N ARG A 64 -19.02 -5.18 1.06
CA ARG A 64 -20.43 -5.14 1.40
C ARG A 64 -20.59 -4.36 2.69
N LEU A 65 -21.39 -3.30 2.64
CA LEU A 65 -21.76 -2.46 3.77
C LEU A 65 -23.23 -2.74 4.06
N GLU A 66 -23.50 -3.43 5.16
CA GLU A 66 -24.84 -3.66 5.69
C GLU A 66 -25.22 -2.47 6.59
N MET A 67 -26.43 -1.96 6.44
CA MET A 67 -26.93 -0.80 7.19
C MET A 67 -28.31 -1.09 7.75
N THR A 68 -28.48 -0.76 9.03
CA THR A 68 -29.79 -0.64 9.69
C THR A 68 -30.09 0.84 9.83
N LEU A 69 -31.21 1.28 9.29
CA LEU A 69 -31.66 2.67 9.29
C LEU A 69 -32.46 2.98 10.56
N ALA A 70 -32.76 4.26 10.78
CA ALA A 70 -33.48 4.71 11.99
C ALA A 70 -34.93 4.20 12.09
N ASP A 71 -35.51 3.75 10.97
CA ASP A 71 -36.83 3.13 10.88
C ASP A 71 -36.79 1.59 10.96
N ASP A 72 -35.68 1.03 11.43
CA ASP A 72 -35.36 -0.41 11.50
C ASP A 72 -35.31 -1.13 10.15
N SER A 73 -35.40 -0.41 9.02
CA SER A 73 -35.21 -1.01 7.71
C SER A 73 -33.74 -1.36 7.46
N HIS A 74 -33.53 -2.41 6.65
CA HIS A 74 -32.21 -2.88 6.28
C HIS A 74 -31.91 -2.59 4.81
N THR A 75 -30.72 -2.09 4.54
CA THR A 75 -30.21 -1.89 3.18
C THR A 75 -28.72 -2.20 3.11
N HIS A 76 -28.19 -2.34 1.90
CA HIS A 76 -26.76 -2.56 1.71
C HIS A 76 -26.20 -1.83 0.49
N ILE A 77 -24.91 -1.56 0.55
CA ILE A 77 -24.10 -1.12 -0.58
C ILE A 77 -23.04 -2.19 -0.81
N GLN A 78 -22.80 -2.58 -2.05
CA GLN A 78 -21.76 -3.53 -2.39
C GLN A 78 -20.99 -3.10 -3.64
N THR A 79 -19.79 -3.64 -3.82
CA THR A 79 -19.03 -3.51 -5.07
C THR A 79 -19.77 -4.21 -6.22
N ASP A 80 -20.06 -3.47 -7.28
CA ASP A 80 -20.72 -3.94 -8.51
C ASP A 80 -20.30 -3.07 -9.72
N ASN A 81 -21.05 -3.13 -10.82
CA ASN A 81 -20.76 -2.40 -12.06
C ASN A 81 -21.10 -0.90 -12.02
N SER A 82 -21.68 -0.38 -10.93
CA SER A 82 -21.89 1.07 -10.73
C SER A 82 -20.63 1.77 -10.22
N TRP A 83 -19.65 1.00 -9.72
CA TRP A 83 -18.39 1.52 -9.23
C TRP A 83 -17.48 1.96 -10.38
N HIS A 84 -16.59 2.89 -10.07
CA HIS A 84 -15.53 3.31 -10.98
C HIS A 84 -14.17 2.93 -10.39
N ALA A 85 -13.18 2.73 -11.26
CA ALA A 85 -11.80 2.47 -10.91
C ALA A 85 -10.87 3.37 -11.74
N ALA A 86 -9.73 3.73 -11.15
CA ALA A 86 -8.67 4.50 -11.80
C ALA A 86 -7.31 4.00 -11.27
N ALA A 87 -6.24 4.25 -12.04
CA ALA A 87 -4.89 4.10 -11.50
C ALA A 87 -4.66 5.14 -10.40
N GLY A 88 -4.11 4.70 -9.27
CA GLY A 88 -3.68 5.59 -8.19
C GLY A 88 -2.34 6.26 -8.49
N PRO A 89 -1.91 7.20 -7.64
CA PRO A 89 -0.63 7.90 -7.79
C PRO A 89 0.59 7.05 -7.42
N VAL A 90 0.37 5.86 -6.86
CA VAL A 90 1.40 4.94 -6.36
C VAL A 90 1.55 3.75 -7.31
N VAL A 91 2.80 3.47 -7.71
CA VAL A 91 3.20 2.25 -8.41
C VAL A 91 4.15 1.48 -7.51
N GLU A 92 3.82 0.24 -7.23
CA GLU A 92 4.47 -0.58 -6.23
C GLU A 92 4.94 -1.92 -6.78
N LYS A 93 6.01 -2.43 -6.19
CA LYS A 93 6.43 -3.83 -6.32
C LYS A 93 6.79 -4.32 -4.94
N PHE A 94 6.16 -5.42 -4.54
CA PHE A 94 6.18 -5.94 -3.17
C PHE A 94 7.56 -5.93 -2.49
N PHE A 95 8.63 -6.29 -3.22
CA PHE A 95 9.99 -6.29 -2.67
C PHE A 95 10.88 -5.11 -3.09
N GLN A 96 10.49 -4.33 -4.11
CA GLN A 96 11.32 -3.23 -4.63
C GLN A 96 10.95 -1.88 -4.04
N GLY A 97 9.81 -1.78 -3.34
CA GLY A 97 9.27 -0.54 -2.79
C GLY A 97 8.20 0.09 -3.69
N GLU A 98 7.85 1.32 -3.37
CA GLU A 98 6.85 2.10 -4.09
C GLU A 98 7.38 3.39 -4.71
N ARG A 99 6.73 3.83 -5.78
CA ARG A 99 6.93 5.11 -6.42
C ARG A 99 5.63 5.89 -6.38
N TRP A 100 5.63 7.03 -5.71
CA TRP A 100 4.51 7.96 -5.65
C TRP A 100 4.81 9.20 -6.51
N ILE A 101 3.90 9.57 -7.42
CA ILE A 101 3.91 10.88 -8.10
C ILE A 101 2.82 11.78 -7.48
N VAL A 102 3.21 12.74 -6.64
CA VAL A 102 2.27 13.69 -6.03
C VAL A 102 1.85 14.72 -7.07
N ASP A 103 0.56 15.03 -7.12
CA ASP A 103 -0.07 15.90 -8.11
C ASP A 103 0.19 15.50 -9.57
N GLY A 104 0.41 14.20 -9.84
CA GLY A 104 0.64 13.68 -11.19
C GLY A 104 -0.56 13.76 -12.15
N GLY A 105 -1.66 14.40 -11.74
CA GLY A 105 -2.91 14.51 -12.48
C GLY A 105 -4.09 13.91 -11.73
N ALA A 106 -5.30 14.28 -12.16
CA ALA A 106 -6.52 13.67 -11.65
C ALA A 106 -6.62 12.21 -12.13
N PRO A 107 -7.06 11.26 -11.28
CA PRO A 107 -7.27 9.89 -11.71
C PRO A 107 -8.29 9.83 -12.85
N GLU A 108 -7.98 9.07 -13.90
CA GLU A 108 -8.90 8.85 -15.00
C GLU A 108 -9.88 7.72 -14.63
N TRP A 109 -11.01 8.11 -14.03
CA TRP A 109 -12.05 7.18 -13.58
C TRP A 109 -12.78 6.55 -14.76
N ARG A 110 -12.89 5.22 -14.73
CA ARG A 110 -13.65 4.43 -15.71
C ARG A 110 -14.54 3.43 -14.98
N PRO A 111 -15.67 2.99 -15.58
CA PRO A 111 -16.49 1.95 -14.97
C PRO A 111 -15.66 0.73 -14.59
N ALA A 112 -15.87 0.23 -13.37
CA ALA A 112 -15.16 -0.94 -12.86
C ALA A 112 -15.54 -2.19 -13.67
N THR A 113 -14.55 -3.04 -13.94
CA THR A 113 -14.81 -4.33 -14.58
C THR A 113 -15.20 -5.35 -13.50
N VAL A 114 -16.40 -5.94 -13.63
CA VAL A 114 -16.81 -7.05 -12.79
C VAL A 114 -16.08 -8.32 -13.26
N VAL A 115 -15.43 -8.99 -12.31
CA VAL A 115 -14.55 -10.14 -12.57
C VAL A 115 -14.95 -11.31 -11.70
N ALA A 116 -14.65 -12.52 -12.16
CA ALA A 116 -14.84 -13.71 -11.36
C ALA A 116 -13.97 -13.64 -10.10
N ALA A 117 -14.58 -13.91 -8.95
CA ALA A 117 -13.86 -13.95 -7.70
C ALA A 117 -12.76 -15.04 -7.77
N PRO A 118 -11.60 -14.86 -7.10
CA PRO A 118 -10.62 -15.92 -6.97
C PRO A 118 -11.23 -17.21 -6.40
N ALA A 119 -10.54 -18.34 -6.56
CA ALA A 119 -10.96 -19.59 -5.92
C ALA A 119 -10.95 -19.47 -4.38
N GLY A 120 -11.62 -20.42 -3.72
CA GLY A 120 -11.66 -20.55 -2.27
C GLY A 120 -12.85 -19.86 -1.60
N GLU A 121 -13.14 -20.25 -0.36
CA GLU A 121 -14.23 -19.71 0.45
C GLU A 121 -13.80 -18.40 1.14
N LEU A 122 -14.63 -17.36 1.08
CA LEU A 122 -14.42 -16.15 1.87
C LEU A 122 -14.77 -16.43 3.33
N ARG A 123 -13.78 -16.28 4.21
CA ARG A 123 -13.93 -16.46 5.65
C ARG A 123 -13.49 -15.21 6.39
N ARG A 124 -14.06 -15.00 7.56
CA ARG A 124 -13.60 -13.93 8.45
C ARG A 124 -12.15 -14.18 8.85
N ALA A 125 -11.30 -13.16 8.77
CA ALA A 125 -9.94 -13.21 9.28
C ALA A 125 -9.96 -13.51 10.79
N THR A 126 -9.22 -14.54 11.20
CA THR A 126 -9.09 -14.96 12.61
C THR A 126 -7.79 -14.49 13.26
N HIS A 127 -6.82 -14.10 12.44
CA HIS A 127 -5.57 -13.50 12.91
C HIS A 127 -5.75 -11.98 13.11
N PRO A 128 -5.05 -11.38 14.09
CA PRO A 128 -5.06 -9.93 14.25
C PRO A 128 -4.55 -9.26 12.96
N ALA A 129 -5.17 -8.13 12.62
CA ALA A 129 -4.66 -7.31 11.53
C ALA A 129 -3.31 -6.69 11.96
N PRO A 130 -2.38 -6.42 11.02
CA PRO A 130 -1.24 -5.57 11.31
C PRO A 130 -1.72 -4.22 11.85
N GLU A 131 -1.16 -3.79 12.98
CA GLU A 131 -1.50 -2.53 13.62
C GLU A 131 -0.32 -1.55 13.52
N ARG A 132 -0.64 -0.27 13.34
CA ARG A 132 0.35 0.81 13.40
C ARG A 132 0.75 1.02 14.85
N MET A 133 2.01 0.75 15.15
CA MET A 133 2.62 1.09 16.43
C MET A 133 3.07 2.56 16.45
N ALA A 134 3.51 3.05 17.61
CA ALA A 134 4.07 4.39 17.74
C ALA A 134 5.27 4.59 16.81
N SER A 135 5.38 5.78 16.23
CA SER A 135 6.52 6.13 15.39
C SER A 135 7.81 6.16 16.21
N ILE A 136 8.87 5.60 15.63
CA ILE A 136 10.22 5.60 16.20
C ILE A 136 11.05 6.64 15.44
N ALA A 137 11.68 7.57 16.17
CA ALA A 137 12.59 8.53 15.57
C ALA A 137 13.98 7.90 15.38
N PRO A 138 14.74 8.30 14.36
CA PRO A 138 16.12 7.84 14.20
C PRO A 138 16.98 8.33 15.38
N VAL A 139 17.86 7.46 15.87
CA VAL A 139 18.87 7.74 16.89
C VAL A 139 19.96 8.66 16.33
N THR A 140 20.34 8.48 15.06
CA THR A 140 21.32 9.36 14.41
C THR A 140 20.91 9.72 12.99
N ALA A 141 21.37 10.90 12.53
CA ALA A 141 21.27 11.35 11.15
C ALA A 141 22.66 11.83 10.70
N SER A 142 23.25 11.15 9.72
CA SER A 142 24.61 11.37 9.26
C SER A 142 24.61 11.87 7.80
N PRO A 143 24.88 13.17 7.55
CA PRO A 143 25.03 13.70 6.20
C PRO A 143 26.18 13.02 5.46
N GLN A 144 25.95 12.60 4.22
CA GLN A 144 26.92 11.91 3.35
C GLN A 144 27.37 12.77 2.15
N GLY A 145 27.01 14.05 2.15
CA GLY A 145 27.22 14.95 1.02
C GLY A 145 26.29 14.65 -0.18
N ALA A 146 26.28 15.56 -1.14
CA ALA A 146 25.42 15.49 -2.34
C ALA A 146 23.92 15.29 -2.04
N GLY A 147 23.43 15.93 -0.96
CA GLY A 147 22.01 15.85 -0.57
C GLY A 147 21.58 14.53 0.08
N ARG A 148 22.52 13.63 0.40
CA ARG A 148 22.23 12.34 1.04
C ARG A 148 22.42 12.42 2.56
N THR A 149 21.54 11.76 3.29
CA THR A 149 21.63 11.57 4.74
C THR A 149 21.29 10.13 5.07
N VAL A 150 22.09 9.51 5.93
CA VAL A 150 21.84 8.16 6.44
C VAL A 150 21.24 8.27 7.84
N TYR A 151 20.08 7.67 8.03
CA TYR A 151 19.38 7.63 9.30
C TYR A 151 19.60 6.28 9.98
N ASP A 152 20.02 6.29 11.25
CA ASP A 152 20.11 5.10 12.09
C ASP A 152 18.94 5.03 13.06
N PHE A 153 18.21 3.93 13.08
CA PHE A 153 17.13 3.72 14.05
C PHE A 153 17.59 2.99 15.32
N GLY A 154 18.86 2.58 15.40
CA GLY A 154 19.44 1.89 16.55
C GLY A 154 19.14 0.38 16.57
N ASP A 155 17.94 -0.01 16.12
CA ASP A 155 17.50 -1.40 16.00
C ASP A 155 17.03 -1.72 14.58
N VAL A 156 17.11 -3.00 14.21
CA VAL A 156 16.44 -3.51 13.01
C VAL A 156 14.94 -3.62 13.30
N ILE A 157 14.16 -2.81 12.57
CA ILE A 157 12.71 -2.71 12.73
C ILE A 157 11.98 -3.07 11.45
N THR A 158 10.75 -3.54 11.59
CA THR A 158 9.81 -3.70 10.46
C THR A 158 8.76 -2.62 10.53
N GLY A 159 8.51 -1.94 9.42
CA GLY A 159 7.52 -0.88 9.37
C GLY A 159 7.59 -0.12 8.06
N ARG A 160 7.11 1.12 8.10
CA ARG A 160 7.14 2.05 6.97
C ARG A 160 7.77 3.35 7.43
N LEU A 161 8.50 3.99 6.53
CA LEU A 161 9.12 5.27 6.81
C LEU A 161 8.13 6.40 6.55
N THR A 162 8.13 7.37 7.46
CA THR A 162 7.41 8.62 7.31
C THR A 162 8.40 9.74 7.05
N CYS A 163 8.19 10.50 5.99
CA CYS A 163 9.05 11.62 5.61
C CYS A 163 8.21 12.88 5.47
N GLN A 164 8.70 13.98 6.02
CA GLN A 164 8.21 15.31 5.65
C GLN A 164 9.14 15.84 4.57
N ALA A 165 8.59 16.04 3.37
CA ALA A 165 9.34 16.45 2.20
C ALA A 165 8.90 17.83 1.72
N VAL A 166 9.84 18.53 1.09
CA VAL A 166 9.64 19.81 0.40
C VAL A 166 10.17 19.61 -1.02
N GLY A 167 9.44 20.07 -2.03
CA GLY A 167 9.82 19.79 -3.40
C GLY A 167 9.11 20.68 -4.41
N GLY A 168 9.81 21.04 -5.48
CA GLY A 168 9.25 21.68 -6.67
C GLY A 168 8.98 20.67 -7.79
N PRO A 169 8.35 21.09 -8.91
CA PRO A 169 8.16 20.22 -10.07
C PRO A 169 9.47 19.56 -10.52
N GLY A 170 9.45 18.24 -10.66
CA GLY A 170 10.60 17.42 -11.06
C GLY A 170 11.55 17.03 -9.91
N ALA A 171 11.33 17.53 -8.68
CA ALA A 171 12.09 17.10 -7.52
C ALA A 171 11.67 15.68 -7.10
N ALA A 172 12.59 14.95 -6.46
CA ALA A 172 12.32 13.64 -5.91
C ALA A 172 13.02 13.42 -4.56
N VAL A 173 12.38 12.61 -3.72
CA VAL A 173 12.98 12.01 -2.52
C VAL A 173 13.09 10.51 -2.78
N GLU A 174 14.27 9.94 -2.57
CA GLU A 174 14.50 8.50 -2.64
C GLU A 174 14.95 7.99 -1.27
N VAL A 175 14.38 6.87 -0.87
CA VAL A 175 14.64 6.22 0.40
C VAL A 175 15.04 4.79 0.12
N VAL A 176 16.25 4.43 0.55
CA VAL A 176 16.76 3.05 0.51
C VAL A 176 16.78 2.53 1.92
N SER A 177 16.03 1.46 2.18
CA SER A 177 16.01 0.79 3.48
C SER A 177 16.92 -0.43 3.44
N GLY A 178 17.65 -0.69 4.52
CA GLY A 178 18.55 -1.83 4.61
C GLY A 178 18.98 -2.09 6.04
N GLU A 179 19.43 -3.31 6.30
CA GLU A 179 19.85 -3.78 7.63
C GLU A 179 21.36 -3.58 7.88
N GLN A 180 22.10 -3.13 6.86
CA GLN A 180 23.57 -3.03 6.90
C GLN A 180 24.06 -1.72 6.31
N ARG A 181 25.28 -1.34 6.70
CA ARG A 181 26.01 -0.19 6.17
C ARG A 181 27.30 -0.63 5.49
N ALA A 182 27.64 0.00 4.39
CA ALA A 182 28.94 -0.13 3.76
C ALA A 182 30.02 0.64 4.55
N ALA A 183 31.29 0.39 4.21
CA ALA A 183 32.42 1.06 4.83
C ALA A 183 32.42 2.59 4.62
N ASP A 184 31.79 3.07 3.53
CA ASP A 184 31.61 4.50 3.26
C ASP A 184 30.39 5.11 3.97
N GLY A 185 29.68 4.33 4.79
CA GLY A 185 28.50 4.75 5.53
C GLY A 185 27.18 4.64 4.77
N SER A 186 27.18 4.30 3.48
CA SER A 186 25.95 4.12 2.70
C SER A 186 25.15 2.88 3.13
N VAL A 187 23.84 2.89 2.88
CA VAL A 187 22.94 1.77 3.20
C VAL A 187 23.08 0.65 2.16
N ILE A 188 23.25 -0.58 2.63
CA ILE A 188 23.25 -1.78 1.79
C ILE A 188 21.85 -2.39 1.81
N CYS A 189 21.24 -2.52 0.63
CA CYS A 189 19.98 -3.24 0.43
C CYS A 189 20.16 -4.30 -0.66
N ASP A 190 20.82 -5.39 -0.28
CA ASP A 190 21.05 -6.53 -1.15
C ASP A 190 20.08 -7.67 -0.78
N ASN A 191 19.19 -8.00 -1.71
CA ASN A 191 18.30 -9.15 -1.57
C ASN A 191 18.43 -10.08 -2.77
N VAL A 192 19.28 -11.08 -2.64
CA VAL A 192 19.56 -12.08 -3.69
C VAL A 192 18.35 -12.94 -4.06
N LEU A 193 17.27 -12.91 -3.26
CA LEU A 193 16.05 -13.69 -3.49
C LEU A 193 15.06 -12.97 -4.40
N VAL A 194 15.34 -11.72 -4.80
CA VAL A 194 14.47 -10.86 -5.58
C VAL A 194 15.24 -10.28 -6.76
N ALA A 195 14.61 -10.22 -7.93
CA ALA A 195 15.17 -9.59 -9.10
C ALA A 195 15.05 -8.06 -9.01
N GLY A 196 16.16 -7.35 -9.18
CA GLY A 196 16.21 -5.87 -9.19
C GLY A 196 16.48 -5.25 -7.81
N PRO A 197 16.51 -3.91 -7.73
CA PRO A 197 16.79 -3.22 -6.47
C PRO A 197 15.68 -3.48 -5.45
N GLY A 198 16.06 -3.85 -4.23
CA GLY A 198 15.12 -4.05 -3.11
C GLY A 198 14.86 -2.76 -2.34
N GLN A 199 13.67 -2.68 -1.72
CA GLN A 199 13.30 -1.72 -0.68
C GLN A 199 13.69 -0.26 -0.99
N ARG A 200 13.32 0.21 -2.19
CA ARG A 200 13.51 1.59 -2.62
C ARG A 200 12.17 2.27 -2.81
N ASP A 201 11.85 3.15 -1.88
CA ASP A 201 10.66 3.99 -1.97
C ASP A 201 11.05 5.34 -2.59
N SER A 202 10.16 5.93 -3.39
CA SER A 202 10.40 7.25 -3.96
C SER A 202 9.15 8.10 -4.08
N LEU A 203 9.31 9.39 -3.78
CA LEU A 203 8.30 10.43 -3.93
C LEU A 203 8.77 11.41 -5.00
N HIS A 204 7.92 11.68 -5.99
CA HIS A 204 8.19 12.59 -7.12
C HIS A 204 7.16 13.71 -7.13
N PHE A 205 7.62 14.95 -7.24
CA PHE A 205 6.77 16.13 -7.21
C PHE A 205 6.42 16.60 -8.62
N ALA A 206 5.13 16.61 -8.97
CA ALA A 206 4.66 17.23 -10.21
C ALA A 206 4.34 18.74 -10.04
N ALA A 207 4.12 19.19 -8.81
CA ALA A 207 3.87 20.58 -8.44
C ALA A 207 4.73 20.98 -7.23
N ALA A 208 4.74 22.27 -6.88
CA ALA A 208 5.45 22.76 -5.71
C ALA A 208 4.69 22.48 -4.42
N HIS A 209 5.40 21.98 -3.41
CA HIS A 209 4.90 21.74 -2.05
C HIS A 209 5.89 22.30 -1.04
N GLU A 210 5.41 23.21 -0.17
CA GLU A 210 6.19 23.71 0.97
C GLU A 210 6.31 22.68 2.09
N GLN A 211 5.37 21.72 2.14
CA GLN A 211 5.37 20.63 3.10
C GLN A 211 4.46 19.50 2.59
N PHE A 212 5.01 18.29 2.47
CA PHE A 212 4.26 17.08 2.13
C PHE A 212 4.64 15.94 3.07
N ASN A 213 3.66 15.41 3.80
CA ASN A 213 3.87 14.24 4.66
C ASN A 213 3.66 12.97 3.82
N TRP A 214 4.77 12.29 3.52
CA TRP A 214 4.80 11.06 2.76
C TRP A 214 5.01 9.87 3.68
N GLU A 215 4.27 8.80 3.39
CA GLU A 215 4.46 7.49 3.99
C GLU A 215 4.15 6.45 2.93
N ALA A 216 4.95 5.38 2.88
CA ALA A 216 4.65 4.25 2.01
C ALA A 216 3.29 3.62 2.34
N ARG A 217 2.53 3.24 1.32
CA ARG A 217 1.13 2.78 1.45
C ARG A 217 0.95 1.27 1.31
N PHE A 218 1.76 0.60 0.51
CA PHE A 218 1.56 -0.82 0.18
C PHE A 218 2.73 -1.69 0.64
#